data_AF-A0A952EZG9-F1
#
_entry.id   AF-A0A952EZG9-F1
#
_cell.length_a   1.000
_cell.length_b   1.000
_cell.length_c   1.000
_cell.angle_alpha   90.00
_cell.angle_beta   90.00
_cell.angle_gamma   90.00
#
_symmetry.space_group_name_H-M   'P 1'
#
loop_
_entity.id
_entity.type
_entity.pdbx_description
1 polymer ?
#
loop_
_entity_poly.entity_id
_entity_poly.type
_entity_poly.pdbx_seq_one_letter_code
_entity_poly.pdbx_strand_id
1 'polypeptide(L)'
;MTDTVATRYAGTRVARVEDNRLLTGRGTFVDDVTRPGMLHACFVRSPFAHAKLNGIDAGAALALPGVRAVFTAADLNGDVKEAWHAVAG
;
A
#
# COMPACT_ATOMS: atom_id res chain seq x y z
N MET A 1 -32.86 27.70 -34.04
CA MET A 1 -31.43 27.54 -34.32
C MET A 1 -30.70 27.69 -32.99
N THR A 2 -30.64 26.60 -32.22
CA THR A 2 -30.01 26.58 -30.89
C THR A 2 -28.52 26.33 -31.07
N ASP A 3 -27.74 27.39 -30.87
CA ASP A 3 -26.29 27.30 -30.88
C ASP A 3 -25.82 26.72 -29.54
N THR A 4 -25.54 25.42 -29.51
CA THR A 4 -24.96 24.77 -28.33
C THR A 4 -23.48 25.10 -28.30
N VAL A 5 -23.11 26.14 -27.55
CA VAL A 5 -21.71 26.50 -27.32
C VAL A 5 -21.03 25.35 -26.57
N ALA A 6 -20.15 24.62 -27.27
CA ALA A 6 -19.36 23.55 -26.67
C ALA A 6 -18.52 24.12 -25.51
N THR A 7 -18.77 23.64 -24.29
CA THR A 7 -18.09 24.10 -23.08
C THR A 7 -16.60 23.81 -23.18
N ARG A 8 -15.77 24.86 -23.26
CA ARG A 8 -14.31 24.73 -23.20
C ARG A 8 -13.88 24.54 -21.75
N TYR A 9 -13.43 23.34 -21.40
CA TYR A 9 -12.87 23.02 -20.08
C TYR A 9 -11.47 23.62 -19.85
N ALA A 10 -10.73 23.90 -20.92
CA ALA A 10 -9.42 24.53 -20.84
C ALA A 10 -9.56 26.05 -20.61
N GLY A 11 -8.89 26.57 -19.58
CA GLY A 11 -8.91 27.99 -19.22
C GLY A 11 -10.13 28.43 -18.39
N THR A 12 -11.01 27.51 -18.02
CA THR A 12 -12.20 27.79 -17.20
C THR A 12 -12.03 27.27 -15.77
N ARG A 13 -12.49 28.02 -14.77
CA ARG A 13 -12.48 27.58 -13.37
C ARG A 13 -13.65 26.63 -13.13
N VAL A 14 -13.40 25.33 -13.26
CA VAL A 14 -14.38 24.27 -13.01
C VAL A 14 -14.12 23.64 -11.65
N ALA A 15 -15.18 23.42 -10.85
CA ALA A 15 -15.07 22.70 -9.59
C ALA A 15 -14.69 21.23 -9.85
N ARG A 16 -13.78 20.67 -9.04
CA ARG A 16 -13.38 19.27 -9.21
C ARG A 16 -14.43 18.35 -8.60
N VAL A 17 -14.66 17.21 -9.25
CA VAL A 17 -15.64 16.21 -8.79
C VAL A 17 -15.22 15.62 -7.44
N GLU A 18 -13.92 15.48 -7.22
CA GLU A 18 -13.34 14.86 -6.05
C GLU A 18 -13.38 15.76 -4.80
N ASP A 19 -13.48 17.09 -4.97
CA ASP A 19 -13.37 18.07 -3.88
C ASP A 19 -14.34 17.77 -2.73
N ASN A 20 -15.60 17.49 -3.05
CA ASN A 20 -16.61 17.25 -2.02
C ASN A 20 -16.23 16.05 -1.12
N ARG A 21 -15.82 14.91 -1.69
CA ARG A 21 -15.48 13.74 -0.88
C ARG A 21 -14.13 13.91 -0.16
N LEU A 22 -13.14 14.51 -0.82
CA LEU A 22 -11.79 14.64 -0.25
C LEU A 22 -11.73 15.69 0.86
N LEU A 23 -12.38 16.85 0.66
CA LEU A 23 -12.34 17.95 1.62
C LEU A 23 -13.23 17.71 2.85
N THR A 24 -14.21 16.80 2.75
CA THR A 24 -15.11 16.48 3.88
C THR A 24 -14.70 15.23 4.66
N GLY A 25 -13.52 14.66 4.38
CA GLY A 25 -13.07 13.42 5.03
C GLY A 25 -13.90 12.19 4.64
N ARG A 26 -14.62 12.25 3.52
CA ARG A 26 -15.42 11.15 2.96
C ARG A 26 -14.71 10.42 1.82
N GLY A 27 -13.45 10.75 1.56
CA GLY A 27 -12.59 9.94 0.72
C GLY A 27 -12.30 8.62 1.42
N THR A 28 -12.12 7.56 0.63
CA THR A 28 -11.64 6.26 1.14
C THR A 28 -10.28 6.02 0.51
N PHE A 29 -9.28 5.88 1.36
CA PHE A 29 -7.92 5.47 1.03
C PHE A 29 -7.68 4.03 1.50
N VAL A 30 -6.51 3.48 1.19
CA VAL A 30 -6.19 2.08 1.48
C VAL A 30 -6.31 1.76 2.97
N ASP A 31 -5.86 2.66 3.85
CA ASP A 31 -5.89 2.48 5.31
C ASP A 31 -7.29 2.60 5.91
N ASP A 32 -8.25 3.19 5.19
CA ASP A 32 -9.65 3.28 5.63
C ASP A 32 -10.40 1.96 5.42
N VAL A 33 -9.84 1.02 4.65
CA VAL A 33 -10.49 -0.25 4.32
C VAL A 33 -10.36 -1.21 5.49
N THR A 34 -11.51 -1.70 6.00
CA THR A 34 -11.56 -2.78 7.00
C THR A 34 -12.29 -3.99 6.43
N ARG A 35 -11.77 -5.20 6.68
CA ARG A 35 -12.38 -6.48 6.25
C ARG A 35 -12.45 -7.48 7.42
N PRO A 36 -13.46 -8.36 7.46
CA PRO A 36 -13.49 -9.45 8.44
C PRO A 36 -12.22 -10.31 8.34
N GLY A 37 -11.54 -10.52 9.46
CA GLY A 37 -10.30 -11.32 9.52
C GLY A 37 -9.05 -10.64 8.98
N MET A 38 -9.08 -9.32 8.71
CA MET A 38 -7.91 -8.57 8.27
C MET A 38 -6.79 -8.62 9.32
N LEU A 39 -5.58 -8.98 8.88
CA LEU A 39 -4.37 -8.96 9.70
C LEU A 39 -3.55 -7.70 9.39
N HIS A 40 -2.76 -7.27 10.36
CA HIS A 40 -1.79 -6.18 10.20
C HIS A 40 -0.39 -6.75 10.08
N ALA A 41 0.43 -6.16 9.21
CA ALA A 41 1.82 -6.54 9.01
C ALA A 41 2.76 -5.47 9.59
N CYS A 42 3.90 -5.92 10.12
CA CYS A 42 4.98 -5.06 10.54
C CYS A 42 6.31 -5.64 10.03
N PHE A 43 7.22 -4.77 9.61
CA PHE A 43 8.52 -5.17 9.07
C PHE A 43 9.61 -4.92 10.11
N VAL A 44 10.37 -5.97 10.42
CA VAL A 44 11.65 -5.84 11.11
C VAL A 44 12.68 -5.38 10.08
N ARG A 45 13.30 -4.22 10.32
CA ARG A 45 14.26 -3.61 9.39
C ARG A 45 15.68 -3.66 9.97
N SER A 46 16.66 -3.74 9.08
CA SER A 46 18.07 -3.73 9.47
C SER A 46 18.41 -2.41 10.16
N PRO A 47 19.03 -2.43 11.36
CA PRO A 47 19.60 -1.24 11.98
C PRO A 47 20.98 -0.89 11.40
N PHE A 48 21.56 -1.78 10.59
CA PHE A 48 22.85 -1.60 9.95
C PHE A 48 22.68 -1.22 8.48
N ALA A 49 23.47 -0.25 8.00
CA ALA A 49 23.48 0.15 6.59
C ALA A 49 23.98 -0.98 5.67
N HIS A 50 24.93 -1.80 6.15
CA HIS A 50 25.44 -2.97 5.45
C HIS A 50 25.90 -4.04 6.44
N ALA A 51 25.36 -5.25 6.32
CA ALA A 51 25.71 -6.38 7.16
C ALA A 51 25.38 -7.70 6.45
N LYS A 52 26.07 -8.77 6.86
CA LYS A 52 25.68 -10.14 6.50
C LYS A 52 24.66 -10.64 7.52
N LEU A 53 23.52 -11.15 7.04
CA LEU A 53 22.53 -11.79 7.89
C LEU A 53 22.98 -13.22 8.19
N ASN A 54 23.27 -13.51 9.47
CA ASN A 54 23.72 -14.83 9.91
C ASN A 54 22.56 -15.74 10.37
N GLY A 55 21.40 -15.15 10.68
CA GLY A 55 20.20 -15.87 11.08
C GLY A 55 19.09 -14.91 11.52
N ILE A 56 17.87 -15.44 11.62
CA ILE A 56 16.69 -14.78 12.19
C ILE A 56 16.09 -15.75 13.21
N ASP A 57 15.89 -15.30 14.44
CA ASP A 57 15.10 -16.00 15.44
C ASP A 57 13.74 -15.31 15.59
N ALA A 58 12.67 -16.01 15.19
CA ALA A 58 11.30 -15.54 15.26
C ALA A 58 10.54 -16.06 16.49
N GLY A 59 11.16 -16.89 17.33
CA GLY A 59 10.47 -17.63 18.39
C GLY A 59 9.75 -16.73 19.40
N ALA A 60 10.42 -15.68 19.86
CA ALA A 60 9.82 -14.72 20.79
C ALA A 60 8.60 -14.00 20.18
N ALA A 61 8.66 -13.61 18.91
CA ALA A 61 7.56 -12.95 18.22
C ALA A 61 6.37 -13.90 18.02
N LEU A 62 6.63 -15.14 17.60
CA LEU A 62 5.60 -16.17 17.41
C LEU A 62 4.89 -16.57 18.71
N ALA A 63 5.56 -16.41 19.87
CA ALA A 63 4.96 -16.69 21.17
C ALA A 63 4.03 -15.56 21.68
N LEU A 64 4.03 -14.38 21.05
CA LEU A 64 3.19 -13.26 21.47
C LEU A 64 1.72 -13.49 21.09
N PRO A 65 0.76 -13.25 22.01
CA PRO A 65 -0.66 -13.26 21.68
C PRO A 65 -0.98 -12.30 20.54
N GLY A 66 -1.76 -12.77 19.56
CA GLY A 66 -2.18 -11.97 18.40
C GLY A 66 -1.21 -11.99 17.21
N VAL A 67 0.02 -12.50 17.36
CA VAL A 67 0.90 -12.73 16.22
C VAL A 67 0.44 -13.97 15.47
N ARG A 68 0.07 -13.80 14.20
CA ARG A 68 -0.42 -14.90 13.37
C ARG A 68 0.69 -15.67 12.65
N ALA A 69 1.73 -14.97 12.21
CA ALA A 69 2.85 -15.53 11.48
C ALA A 69 4.04 -14.56 11.51
N VAL A 70 5.24 -15.10 11.28
CA VAL A 70 6.45 -14.33 10.95
C VAL A 70 6.98 -14.90 9.65
N PHE A 71 7.12 -14.06 8.63
CA PHE A 71 7.66 -14.45 7.34
C PHE A 71 9.11 -13.98 7.20
N THR A 72 9.94 -14.86 6.68
CA THR A 72 11.36 -14.64 6.40
C THR A 72 11.65 -14.91 4.93
N ALA A 73 12.90 -14.70 4.50
CA ALA A 73 13.31 -15.06 3.14
C ALA A 73 13.11 -16.56 2.83
N ALA A 74 13.10 -17.44 3.84
CA ALA A 74 12.88 -18.87 3.65
C ALA A 74 11.42 -19.21 3.27
N ASP A 75 10.48 -18.30 3.53
CA ASP A 75 9.04 -18.47 3.23
C ASP A 75 8.66 -17.89 1.86
N LEU A 76 9.58 -17.17 1.22
CA LEU A 76 9.39 -16.55 -0.08
C LEU A 76 9.84 -17.49 -1.20
N ASN A 77 9.26 -17.31 -2.38
CA ASN A 77 9.70 -18.04 -3.56
C ASN A 77 11.14 -17.65 -3.92
N GLY A 78 12.08 -18.58 -3.79
CA GLY A 78 13.50 -18.37 -4.08
C GLY A 78 13.82 -18.08 -5.55
N ASP A 79 12.87 -18.34 -6.46
CA ASP A 79 12.99 -18.00 -7.88
C ASP A 79 12.58 -16.55 -8.19
N VAL A 80 12.02 -15.82 -7.21
CA VAL A 80 11.75 -14.39 -7.32
C VAL A 80 13.08 -13.65 -7.24
N LYS A 81 13.72 -13.55 -8.40
CA LYS A 81 14.83 -12.62 -8.64
C LYS A 81 14.18 -11.34 -9.12
N GLU A 82 14.07 -10.35 -8.23
CA GLU A 82 13.51 -9.02 -8.51
C GLU A 82 13.94 -8.52 -9.90
N ALA A 83 12.99 -8.46 -10.82
CA ALA A 83 13.16 -7.93 -12.16
C ALA A 83 11.82 -7.36 -12.62
N TRP A 84 11.64 -6.05 -12.47
CA TRP A 84 10.85 -5.20 -13.37
C TRP A 84 9.31 -5.19 -13.35
N HIS A 85 8.61 -6.03 -12.57
CA HIS A 85 7.13 -6.01 -12.60
C HIS A 85 6.44 -4.85 -11.85
N ALA A 86 7.18 -3.98 -11.14
CA ALA A 86 6.63 -2.77 -10.54
C ALA A 86 6.63 -1.55 -11.48
N VAL A 87 7.30 -1.61 -12.64
CA VAL A 87 7.50 -0.46 -13.55
C VAL A 87 6.81 -0.65 -14.92
N ALA A 88 6.54 -1.88 -15.35
CA ALA A 88 5.71 -2.15 -16.51
C ALA A 88 4.60 -3.11 -16.08
N GLY A 89 3.35 -2.66 -16.22
CA GLY A 89 2.16 -3.45 -15.91
C GLY A 89 2.06 -4.76 -16.69
#